data_AF-A0A1X7TP05-F1
#
_entry.id   AF-A0A1X7TP05-F1
#
_cell.length_a   1.000
_cell.length_b   1.000
_cell.length_c   1.000
_cell.angle_alpha   90.00
_cell.angle_beta   90.00
_cell.angle_gamma   90.00
#
_symmetry.space_group_name_H-M   'P 1'
#
loop_
_entity.id
_entity.type
_entity.pdbx_description
1 polymer ?
#
loop_
_entity_poly.entity_id
_entity_poly.type
_entity_poly.pdbx_seq_one_letter_code
_entity_poly.pdbx_strand_id
1 'polypeptide(L)'
;QKLKFNVALFGYNYFKSLTPTDGTVDIFNDINGFLLNQTYIPNTCSLIEYTPKLTQTGYQSYLVLYSSISSMGTIINFNFIVKECPIGFRLDKSQGSCACSQSVSRENVTCDINTLNITHNGLLWIGTYHTTTPFNANETNPNACIINEDCLLYCSPNPVTFNLNDTHTQCVDNRGHRMCGSCTEGYSLLMGSNKCGQCHNNYMMIAWIALFAVMGVLLVVLLIALNLT
;
A
#
# COMPACT_ATOMS: atom_id res chain seq x y z
N GLN A 1 -5.76 -1.73 12.16
CA GLN A 1 -5.14 -0.89 13.22
C GLN A 1 -5.72 -1.31 14.56
N LYS A 2 -4.91 -1.34 15.63
CA LYS A 2 -5.38 -1.66 16.98
C LYS A 2 -5.97 -0.41 17.65
N LEU A 3 -7.15 -0.55 18.24
CA LEU A 3 -7.71 0.42 19.17
C LEU A 3 -7.09 0.20 20.55
N LYS A 4 -6.71 1.30 21.22
CA LYS A 4 -6.00 1.29 22.49
C LYS A 4 -6.79 2.10 23.51
N PHE A 5 -7.12 1.49 24.64
CA PHE A 5 -7.91 2.11 25.70
C PHE A 5 -7.16 1.99 27.02
N ASN A 6 -6.97 3.10 27.72
CA ASN A 6 -6.53 3.06 29.12
C ASN A 6 -7.78 3.01 30.00
N VAL A 7 -7.95 1.93 30.74
CA VAL A 7 -9.16 1.67 31.52
C VAL A 7 -8.81 1.49 32.99
N ALA A 8 -9.60 2.13 33.85
CA ALA A 8 -9.57 1.96 35.31
C ALA A 8 -11.00 1.79 35.80
N LEU A 9 -11.22 0.89 36.75
CA LEU A 9 -12.54 0.62 37.32
C LEU A 9 -12.63 1.24 38.71
N PHE A 10 -13.79 1.80 39.03
CA PHE A 10 -14.05 2.47 40.30
C PHE A 10 -15.32 1.91 40.93
N GLY A 11 -15.26 1.61 42.23
CA GLY A 11 -16.37 1.11 43.03
C GLY A 11 -16.54 1.91 44.31
N TYR A 12 -17.73 1.82 44.92
CA TYR A 12 -17.97 2.42 46.22
C TYR A 12 -17.52 1.47 47.33
N ASN A 13 -16.65 1.95 48.22
CA ASN A 13 -16.29 1.19 49.42
C ASN A 13 -17.38 1.29 50.50
N TYR A 14 -17.15 0.65 51.65
CA TYR A 14 -18.07 0.67 52.80
C TYR A 14 -18.47 2.10 53.25
N PHE A 15 -17.58 3.07 53.08
CA PHE A 15 -17.80 4.47 53.45
C PHE A 15 -18.46 5.30 52.34
N LYS A 16 -18.94 4.67 51.27
CA LYS A 16 -19.49 5.35 50.07
C LYS A 16 -18.50 6.30 49.39
N SER A 17 -17.19 6.14 49.59
CA SER A 17 -16.19 6.84 48.79
C SER A 17 -15.85 6.01 47.54
N LEU A 18 -15.69 6.70 46.41
CA LEU A 18 -15.29 6.10 45.15
C LEU A 18 -13.80 5.72 45.19
N THR A 19 -13.48 4.44 45.07
CA THR A 19 -12.10 3.92 45.12
C THR A 19 -11.82 3.00 43.93
N PRO A 20 -10.56 2.92 43.43
CA PRO A 20 -10.20 1.96 42.40
C PRO A 20 -10.52 0.53 42.83
N THR A 21 -11.07 -0.24 41.91
CA THR A 21 -11.43 -1.65 42.10
C THR A 21 -10.97 -2.44 40.89
N ASP A 22 -10.86 -3.75 41.04
CA ASP A 22 -10.65 -4.68 39.94
C ASP A 22 -11.98 -5.21 39.39
N GLY A 23 -11.94 -5.76 38.18
CA GLY A 23 -13.10 -6.38 37.55
C GLY A 23 -12.87 -6.71 36.09
N THR A 24 -13.92 -7.19 35.43
CA THR A 24 -13.85 -7.59 34.02
C THR A 24 -14.48 -6.53 33.13
N VAL A 25 -13.81 -6.23 32.03
CA VAL A 25 -14.30 -5.38 30.96
C VAL A 25 -14.57 -6.26 29.75
N ASP A 26 -15.83 -6.28 29.34
CA ASP A 26 -16.29 -6.98 28.15
C ASP A 26 -16.49 -5.99 27.01
N ILE A 27 -16.04 -6.36 25.82
CA ILE A 27 -16.23 -5.61 24.59
C ILE A 27 -17.27 -6.36 23.76
N PHE A 28 -18.40 -5.71 23.47
CA PHE A 28 -19.47 -6.28 22.65
C PHE A 28 -19.58 -5.61 21.28
N ASN A 29 -20.06 -6.37 20.30
CA ASN A 29 -20.56 -5.82 19.04
C ASN A 29 -22.00 -5.33 19.26
N ASP A 30 -22.24 -4.04 19.08
CA ASP A 30 -23.56 -3.44 19.26
C ASP A 30 -24.63 -3.96 18.28
N ILE A 31 -24.24 -4.38 17.08
CA ILE A 31 -25.20 -4.83 16.05
C ILE A 31 -25.84 -6.18 16.44
N ASN A 32 -25.03 -7.10 17.00
CA ASN A 32 -25.45 -8.49 17.23
C ASN A 32 -25.39 -8.90 18.71
N GLY A 33 -24.91 -8.03 19.61
CA GLY A 33 -24.69 -8.34 21.02
C GLY A 33 -23.61 -9.40 21.31
N PHE A 34 -22.82 -9.82 20.31
CA PHE A 34 -21.79 -10.84 20.50
C PHE A 34 -20.61 -10.30 21.30
N LEU A 35 -20.15 -11.08 22.29
CA LEU A 35 -18.91 -10.83 23.01
C LEU A 35 -17.72 -10.94 22.04
N LEU A 36 -16.99 -9.84 21.88
CA LEU A 36 -15.84 -9.73 20.98
C LEU A 36 -14.53 -9.98 21.71
N ASN A 37 -14.41 -9.47 22.93
CA ASN A 37 -13.23 -9.62 23.77
C ASN A 37 -13.62 -9.44 25.24
N GLN A 38 -12.86 -10.08 26.13
CA GLN A 38 -13.02 -9.97 27.57
C GLN A 38 -11.64 -9.77 28.18
N THR A 39 -11.50 -8.80 29.08
CA THR A 39 -10.21 -8.50 29.70
C THR A 39 -10.40 -8.16 31.18
N TYR A 40 -9.63 -8.81 32.05
CA TYR A 40 -9.60 -8.49 33.47
C TYR A 40 -8.71 -7.27 33.71
N ILE A 41 -9.24 -6.30 34.45
CA ILE A 41 -8.57 -5.06 34.79
C ILE A 41 -8.31 -5.07 36.31
N PRO A 42 -7.05 -4.99 36.74
CA PRO A 42 -6.71 -4.87 38.15
C PRO A 42 -7.21 -3.54 38.73
N ASN A 43 -7.03 -3.34 40.03
CA ASN A 43 -7.35 -2.08 40.73
C ASN A 43 -6.43 -0.88 40.36
N THR A 44 -5.82 -0.92 39.18
CA THR A 44 -4.94 0.08 38.59
C THR A 44 -5.33 0.33 37.14
N CYS A 45 -4.88 1.45 36.57
CA CYS A 45 -5.13 1.76 35.17
C CYS A 45 -4.36 0.78 34.26
N SER A 46 -5.06 0.11 33.35
CA SER A 46 -4.49 -0.89 32.45
C SER A 46 -4.83 -0.59 30.99
N LEU A 47 -3.89 -0.91 30.09
CA LEU A 47 -4.06 -0.77 28.65
C LEU A 47 -4.79 -2.00 28.08
N ILE A 48 -5.92 -1.76 27.44
CA ILE A 48 -6.66 -2.76 26.66
C ILE A 48 -6.42 -2.47 25.18
N GLU A 49 -6.04 -3.50 24.42
CA GLU A 49 -5.95 -3.43 22.98
C GLU A 49 -7.05 -4.28 22.32
N TYR A 50 -7.73 -3.72 21.34
CA TYR A 50 -8.73 -4.43 20.55
C TYR A 50 -8.49 -4.21 19.05
N THR A 51 -8.54 -5.29 18.26
CA THR A 51 -8.37 -5.21 16.81
C THR A 51 -9.72 -5.48 16.14
N PRO A 52 -10.39 -4.46 15.58
CA PRO A 52 -11.66 -4.65 14.89
C PRO A 52 -11.47 -5.48 13.62
N LYS A 53 -12.41 -6.40 13.36
CA LYS A 53 -12.45 -7.19 12.12
C LYS A 53 -13.43 -6.55 11.13
N LEU A 54 -13.05 -6.49 9.84
CA LEU A 54 -13.88 -5.86 8.80
C LEU A 54 -15.24 -6.55 8.58
N THR A 55 -15.34 -7.85 8.91
CA THR A 55 -16.61 -8.60 8.81
C THR A 55 -17.69 -8.11 9.76
N GLN A 56 -17.33 -7.28 10.75
CA GLN A 56 -18.22 -6.81 11.81
C GLN A 56 -18.78 -5.41 11.53
N THR A 57 -18.34 -4.74 10.47
CA THR A 57 -18.53 -3.31 10.29
C THR A 57 -19.40 -2.98 9.08
N GLY A 58 -20.70 -2.80 9.30
CA GLY A 58 -21.51 -1.99 8.40
C GLY A 58 -21.13 -0.51 8.60
N TYR A 59 -20.01 -0.07 8.03
CA TYR A 59 -19.49 1.32 7.93
C TYR A 59 -19.26 2.12 9.24
N GLN A 60 -20.12 1.99 10.26
CA GLN A 60 -19.97 2.51 11.62
C GLN A 60 -20.24 1.38 12.61
N SER A 61 -19.25 1.07 13.43
CA SER A 61 -19.39 0.07 14.48
C SER A 61 -19.25 0.74 15.84
N TYR A 62 -20.06 0.26 16.77
CA TYR A 62 -20.07 0.70 18.16
C TYR A 62 -19.46 -0.43 19.00
N LEU A 63 -18.47 -0.07 19.83
CA LEU A 63 -18.01 -0.95 20.90
C LEU A 63 -18.71 -0.52 22.18
N VAL A 64 -19.32 -1.49 22.84
CA VAL A 64 -19.84 -1.32 24.19
C VAL A 64 -18.82 -1.91 25.15
N LEU A 65 -18.26 -1.09 26.04
CA LEU A 65 -17.54 -1.59 27.22
C LEU A 65 -18.53 -1.79 28.36
N TYR A 66 -18.57 -3.00 28.89
CA TYR A 66 -19.39 -3.38 30.02
C TYR A 66 -18.51 -3.76 31.21
N SER A 67 -18.80 -3.22 32.38
CA SER A 67 -18.20 -3.65 33.65
C SER A 67 -19.22 -4.44 34.47
N SER A 68 -18.83 -5.63 34.93
CA SER A 68 -19.68 -6.54 35.71
C SER A 68 -19.77 -6.19 37.21
N ILE A 69 -19.25 -5.04 37.62
CA ILE A 69 -19.23 -4.62 39.02
C ILE A 69 -20.59 -3.99 39.36
N SER A 70 -21.51 -4.84 39.80
CA SER A 70 -22.87 -4.56 40.32
C SER A 70 -23.99 -4.33 39.29
N SER A 71 -25.23 -4.53 39.74
CA SER A 71 -26.49 -4.62 38.98
C SER A 71 -26.89 -3.39 38.14
N MET A 72 -26.02 -2.39 38.02
CA MET A 72 -26.09 -1.30 37.06
C MET A 72 -24.72 -1.15 36.38
N GLY A 73 -24.44 -2.04 35.43
CA GLY A 73 -23.23 -1.97 34.62
C GLY A 73 -23.16 -0.63 33.89
N THR A 74 -22.03 0.07 34.00
CA THR A 74 -21.78 1.28 33.22
C THR A 74 -21.48 0.87 31.77
N ILE A 75 -22.23 1.42 30.83
CA ILE A 75 -22.10 1.17 29.39
C ILE A 75 -21.36 2.36 28.80
N ILE A 76 -20.19 2.14 28.21
CA ILE A 76 -19.48 3.17 27.44
C ILE A 76 -19.50 2.79 25.96
N ASN A 77 -20.04 3.69 25.15
CA ASN A 77 -20.13 3.53 23.70
C ASN A 77 -18.97 4.26 23.02
N PHE A 78 -18.20 3.54 22.20
CA PHE A 78 -17.15 4.11 21.37
C PHE A 78 -17.43 3.86 19.90
N ASN A 79 -17.41 4.95 19.12
CA ASN A 79 -17.63 4.91 17.68
C ASN A 79 -16.29 4.76 16.97
N PHE A 80 -16.19 3.81 16.05
CA PHE A 80 -15.04 3.68 15.18
C PHE A 80 -15.49 3.40 13.74
N ILE A 81 -14.66 3.83 12.79
CA ILE A 81 -14.88 3.63 11.37
C ILE A 81 -13.77 2.72 10.86
N VAL A 82 -14.17 1.61 10.25
CA VAL A 82 -13.24 0.74 9.52
C VAL A 82 -13.37 1.09 8.06
N LYS A 83 -12.27 1.58 7.47
CA LYS A 83 -12.22 1.86 6.04
C LYS A 83 -12.28 0.56 5.24
N GLU A 84 -12.83 0.64 4.05
CA GLU A 84 -12.78 -0.44 3.08
C GLU A 84 -11.33 -0.80 2.72
N CYS A 85 -11.14 -1.98 2.10
CA CYS A 85 -9.83 -2.39 1.66
C CYS A 85 -9.27 -1.43 0.59
N PRO A 86 -7.96 -1.14 0.65
CA PRO A 86 -7.29 -0.34 -0.37
C PRO A 86 -7.30 -1.04 -1.73
N ILE A 87 -7.07 -0.29 -2.80
CA ILE A 87 -6.94 -0.87 -4.14
C ILE A 87 -5.84 -1.94 -4.18
N GLY A 88 -6.12 -3.05 -4.87
CA GLY A 88 -5.25 -4.22 -4.91
C GLY A 88 -5.57 -5.25 -3.83
N PHE A 89 -6.41 -4.90 -2.87
CA PHE A 89 -6.83 -5.78 -1.80
C PHE A 89 -8.35 -5.96 -1.78
N ARG A 90 -8.80 -7.10 -1.25
CA ARG A 90 -10.22 -7.41 -1.03
C ARG A 90 -10.40 -8.03 0.34
N LEU A 91 -11.53 -7.77 0.98
CA LEU A 91 -11.87 -8.39 2.25
C LEU A 91 -11.94 -9.91 2.09
N ASP A 92 -11.07 -10.61 2.82
CA ASP A 92 -11.20 -12.04 3.08
C ASP A 92 -12.14 -12.22 4.28
N LYS A 93 -13.35 -12.74 3.99
CA LYS A 93 -14.37 -12.99 5.01
C LYS A 93 -13.94 -14.04 6.03
N SER A 94 -13.03 -14.96 5.67
CA SER A 94 -12.56 -16.02 6.56
C SER A 94 -11.58 -15.48 7.61
N GLN A 95 -10.66 -14.61 7.19
CA GLN A 95 -9.65 -14.02 8.07
C GLN A 95 -10.16 -12.73 8.76
N GLY A 96 -11.15 -12.06 8.18
CA GLY A 96 -11.62 -10.76 8.64
C GLY A 96 -10.65 -9.61 8.37
N SER A 97 -9.73 -9.81 7.42
CA SER A 97 -8.68 -8.88 6.99
C SER A 97 -8.68 -8.74 5.47
N CYS A 98 -8.01 -7.72 4.95
CA CYS A 98 -7.83 -7.55 3.51
C CYS A 98 -6.72 -8.48 3.01
N ALA A 99 -7.04 -9.30 2.01
CA ALA A 99 -6.10 -10.15 1.28
C ALA A 99 -5.92 -9.63 -0.16
N CYS A 100 -5.07 -10.26 -0.97
CA CYS A 100 -4.94 -9.91 -2.38
C CYS A 100 -6.31 -9.89 -3.08
N SER A 101 -6.58 -8.85 -3.87
CA SER A 101 -7.74 -8.84 -4.74
C SER A 101 -7.59 -9.90 -5.84
N GLN A 102 -8.71 -10.31 -6.44
CA GLN A 102 -8.70 -11.29 -7.53
C GLN A 102 -7.88 -10.82 -8.75
N SER A 103 -7.81 -9.50 -8.99
CA SER A 103 -7.01 -8.92 -10.09
C SER A 103 -5.51 -9.02 -9.84
N VAL A 104 -5.07 -9.09 -8.58
CA VAL A 104 -3.67 -9.21 -8.19
C VAL A 104 -3.27 -10.66 -7.93
N SER A 105 -4.18 -11.46 -7.39
CA SER A 105 -3.95 -12.84 -6.96
C SER A 105 -3.53 -13.77 -8.11
N ARG A 106 -2.32 -14.33 -8.02
CA ARG A 106 -1.76 -15.39 -8.89
C ARG A 106 -0.83 -16.29 -8.06
N GLU A 107 -0.44 -17.45 -8.60
CA GLU A 107 0.35 -18.48 -7.91
C GLU A 107 1.69 -17.97 -7.34
N ASN A 108 2.31 -16.98 -7.99
CA ASN A 108 3.59 -16.39 -7.59
C ASN A 108 3.46 -14.96 -7.02
N VAL A 109 2.28 -14.59 -6.53
CA VAL A 109 2.01 -13.24 -5.99
C VAL A 109 1.55 -13.34 -4.55
N THR A 110 2.20 -12.58 -3.67
CA THR A 110 1.82 -12.42 -2.27
C THR A 110 1.58 -10.95 -1.95
N CYS A 111 0.60 -10.67 -1.10
CA CYS A 111 0.28 -9.30 -0.68
C CYS A 111 0.35 -9.19 0.84
N ASP A 112 0.95 -8.12 1.33
CA ASP A 112 0.97 -7.76 2.75
C ASP A 112 0.18 -6.48 2.97
N ILE A 113 -0.95 -6.60 3.67
CA ILE A 113 -1.84 -5.49 3.98
C ILE A 113 -1.22 -4.48 4.96
N ASN A 114 -0.27 -4.89 5.81
CA ASN A 114 0.30 -3.98 6.81
C ASN A 114 1.22 -2.94 6.16
N THR A 115 1.92 -3.36 5.11
CA THR A 115 2.86 -2.51 4.36
C THR A 115 2.31 -2.03 3.03
N LEU A 116 1.16 -2.58 2.60
CA LEU A 116 0.58 -2.41 1.26
C LEU A 116 1.51 -2.88 0.14
N ASN A 117 2.43 -3.78 0.48
CA ASN A 117 3.38 -4.33 -0.44
C ASN A 117 2.80 -5.52 -1.17
N ILE A 118 3.12 -5.60 -2.45
CA ILE A 118 2.86 -6.75 -3.32
C ILE A 118 4.23 -7.31 -3.68
N THR A 119 4.41 -8.61 -3.52
CA THR A 119 5.61 -9.32 -3.95
C THR A 119 5.23 -10.29 -5.04
N HIS A 120 5.92 -10.21 -6.18
CA HIS A 120 5.77 -11.23 -7.23
C HIS A 120 7.10 -11.86 -7.58
N ASN A 121 7.04 -13.07 -8.11
CA ASN A 121 8.20 -13.79 -8.62
C ASN A 121 7.96 -14.20 -10.08
N GLY A 122 8.98 -14.02 -10.92
CA GLY A 122 8.93 -14.28 -12.36
C GLY A 122 8.59 -13.05 -13.21
N LEU A 123 8.52 -13.29 -14.52
CA LEU A 123 8.31 -12.30 -15.58
C LEU A 123 6.87 -11.77 -15.62
N LEU A 124 6.53 -10.98 -14.62
CA LEU A 124 5.20 -10.41 -14.41
C LEU A 124 5.33 -8.91 -14.25
N TRP A 125 4.28 -8.18 -14.62
CA TRP A 125 4.13 -6.78 -14.22
C TRP A 125 2.73 -6.55 -13.69
N ILE A 126 2.67 -5.93 -12.52
CA ILE A 126 1.42 -5.56 -11.86
C ILE A 126 1.40 -4.06 -11.65
N GLY A 127 0.34 -3.40 -12.06
CA GLY A 127 0.17 -1.98 -11.80
C GLY A 127 -1.23 -1.52 -12.10
N THR A 128 -1.43 -0.22 -12.11
CA THR A 128 -2.74 0.37 -12.37
C THR A 128 -2.77 1.11 -13.69
N TYR A 129 -3.93 1.10 -14.34
CA TYR A 129 -4.18 2.00 -15.45
C TYR A 129 -4.41 3.41 -14.91
N HIS A 130 -3.61 4.37 -15.39
CA HIS A 130 -3.71 5.76 -14.97
C HIS A 130 -5.04 6.35 -15.47
N THR A 131 -5.92 6.72 -14.55
CA THR A 131 -7.08 7.58 -14.83
C THR A 131 -6.63 9.05 -14.71
N THR A 132 -7.50 10.00 -15.05
CA THR A 132 -7.19 11.45 -14.94
C THR A 132 -6.89 11.94 -13.52
N THR A 133 -7.15 11.10 -12.51
CA THR A 133 -6.90 11.39 -11.09
C THR A 133 -5.57 10.80 -10.63
N PRO A 134 -4.81 11.51 -9.76
CA PRO A 134 -3.62 10.95 -9.12
C PRO A 134 -3.93 9.61 -8.44
N PHE A 135 -3.04 8.63 -8.62
CA PHE A 135 -3.19 7.31 -8.02
C PHE A 135 -2.74 7.33 -6.55
N ASN A 136 -3.59 6.81 -5.65
CA ASN A 136 -3.26 6.60 -4.25
C ASN A 136 -3.64 5.18 -3.84
N ALA A 137 -2.64 4.32 -3.66
CA ALA A 137 -2.80 2.92 -3.24
C ALA A 137 -3.49 2.78 -1.87
N ASN A 138 -3.44 3.81 -1.03
CA ASN A 138 -3.98 3.76 0.33
C ASN A 138 -5.49 4.05 0.38
N GLU A 139 -6.07 4.45 -0.74
CA GLU A 139 -7.48 4.82 -0.84
C GLU A 139 -8.26 3.77 -1.63
N THR A 140 -9.56 3.73 -1.34
CA THR A 140 -10.52 2.97 -2.12
C THR A 140 -10.82 3.75 -3.38
N ASN A 141 -10.36 3.27 -4.53
CA ASN A 141 -10.65 3.88 -5.82
C ASN A 141 -11.54 2.95 -6.65
N PRO A 142 -12.86 3.20 -6.71
CA PRO A 142 -13.80 2.32 -7.40
C PRO A 142 -13.60 2.28 -8.93
N ASN A 143 -12.90 3.27 -9.50
CA ASN A 143 -12.68 3.39 -10.95
C ASN A 143 -11.28 2.94 -11.39
N ALA A 144 -10.41 2.55 -10.46
CA ALA A 144 -9.05 2.18 -10.81
C ALA A 144 -8.96 0.72 -11.24
N CYS A 145 -8.37 0.51 -12.41
CA CYS A 145 -8.21 -0.79 -13.03
C CYS A 145 -6.79 -1.32 -12.77
N ILE A 146 -6.70 -2.55 -12.27
CA ILE A 146 -5.42 -3.23 -12.05
C ILE A 146 -5.11 -4.08 -13.27
N ILE A 147 -3.89 -3.94 -13.76
CA ILE A 147 -3.32 -4.73 -14.83
C ILE A 147 -2.32 -5.69 -14.18
N ASN A 148 -2.45 -6.97 -14.49
CA ASN A 148 -1.60 -8.04 -13.98
C ASN A 148 -1.33 -8.99 -15.14
N GLU A 149 -0.23 -8.75 -15.84
CA GLU A 149 0.06 -9.34 -17.14
C GLU A 149 1.50 -9.86 -17.20
N ASP A 150 1.71 -10.86 -18.06
CA ASP A 150 3.05 -11.41 -18.29
C ASP A 150 3.92 -10.38 -19.00
N CYS A 151 5.11 -10.15 -18.46
CA CYS A 151 6.02 -9.12 -18.93
C CYS A 151 7.24 -9.74 -19.60
N LEU A 152 7.26 -9.68 -20.93
CA LEU A 152 8.29 -10.34 -21.74
C LEU A 152 9.64 -9.60 -21.74
N LEU A 153 9.65 -8.26 -21.61
CA LEU A 153 10.85 -7.45 -21.72
C LEU A 153 10.99 -6.47 -20.55
N TYR A 154 12.20 -6.39 -20.00
CA TYR A 154 12.64 -5.42 -18.99
C TYR A 154 11.96 -5.48 -17.60
N CYS A 155 11.19 -6.52 -17.31
CA CYS A 155 10.77 -6.83 -15.94
C CYS A 155 11.84 -7.66 -15.21
N SER A 156 11.91 -7.49 -13.89
CA SER A 156 12.78 -8.31 -13.06
C SER A 156 12.27 -9.76 -13.02
N PRO A 157 13.10 -10.76 -13.38
CA PRO A 157 12.73 -12.16 -13.23
C PRO A 157 12.84 -12.64 -11.77
N ASN A 158 13.53 -11.88 -10.91
CA ASN A 158 13.73 -12.20 -9.50
C ASN A 158 12.57 -11.69 -8.64
N PRO A 159 12.37 -12.25 -7.43
CA PRO A 159 11.37 -11.76 -6.49
C PRO A 159 11.53 -10.25 -6.24
N VAL A 160 10.47 -9.50 -6.48
CA VAL A 160 10.44 -8.05 -6.26
C VAL A 160 9.27 -7.70 -5.38
N THR A 161 9.53 -6.85 -4.39
CA THR A 161 8.53 -6.29 -3.49
C THR A 161 8.33 -4.83 -3.85
N PHE A 162 7.10 -4.45 -4.15
CA PHE A 162 6.76 -3.11 -4.61
C PHE A 162 5.40 -2.67 -4.04
N ASN A 163 5.10 -1.38 -4.18
CA ASN A 163 3.80 -0.82 -3.85
C ASN A 163 3.10 -0.39 -5.14
N LEU A 164 1.77 -0.40 -5.21
CA LEU A 164 1.07 0.10 -6.40
C LEU A 164 1.35 1.61 -6.65
N ASN A 165 1.72 2.37 -5.62
CA ASN A 165 2.20 3.76 -5.77
C ASN A 165 3.54 3.82 -6.51
N ASP A 166 4.31 2.75 -6.45
CA ASP A 166 5.65 2.67 -6.97
C ASP A 166 5.88 1.38 -7.78
N THR A 167 5.31 1.36 -8.99
CA THR A 167 5.36 0.19 -9.88
C THR A 167 6.67 0.06 -10.65
N HIS A 168 7.53 1.08 -10.66
CA HIS A 168 8.75 1.08 -11.47
C HIS A 168 9.84 0.17 -10.89
N THR A 169 9.77 -0.18 -9.61
CA THR A 169 10.70 -1.10 -8.95
C THR A 169 10.67 -2.52 -9.54
N GLN A 170 9.58 -2.88 -10.24
CA GLN A 170 9.45 -4.15 -10.97
C GLN A 170 10.34 -4.22 -12.21
N CYS A 171 10.95 -3.10 -12.62
CA CYS A 171 11.65 -2.96 -13.89
C CYS A 171 13.17 -2.96 -13.74
N VAL A 172 13.87 -3.37 -14.80
CA VAL A 172 15.34 -3.29 -14.91
C VAL A 172 15.77 -2.14 -15.83
N ASP A 173 17.08 -1.86 -15.87
CA ASP A 173 17.70 -0.87 -16.79
C ASP A 173 17.10 0.55 -16.69
N ASN A 174 16.72 1.00 -15.49
CA ASN A 174 16.06 2.31 -15.24
C ASN A 174 14.81 2.53 -16.10
N ARG A 175 14.13 1.43 -16.43
CA ARG A 175 12.80 1.47 -17.03
C ARG A 175 11.74 1.56 -15.94
N GLY A 176 10.54 1.93 -16.35
CA GLY A 176 9.39 2.11 -15.49
C GLY A 176 8.13 2.18 -16.33
N HIS A 177 7.08 2.73 -15.71
CA HIS A 177 5.74 2.81 -16.30
C HIS A 177 5.17 1.43 -16.64
N ARG A 178 4.08 1.44 -17.41
CA ARG A 178 3.34 0.25 -17.81
C ARG A 178 4.28 -0.76 -18.50
N MET A 179 4.33 -1.97 -17.96
CA MET A 179 5.12 -3.10 -18.48
C MET A 179 6.60 -2.75 -18.70
N CYS A 180 7.16 -1.82 -17.91
CA CYS A 180 8.55 -1.38 -18.07
C CYS A 180 8.89 -0.83 -19.48
N GLY A 181 7.87 -0.30 -20.18
CA GLY A 181 7.99 0.10 -21.58
C GLY A 181 8.79 1.37 -21.81
N SER A 182 8.93 2.23 -20.78
CA SER A 182 9.54 3.55 -20.90
C SER A 182 10.64 3.77 -19.86
N CYS A 183 11.51 4.75 -20.10
CA CYS A 183 12.47 5.17 -19.09
C CYS A 183 11.76 5.87 -17.93
N THR A 184 12.33 5.75 -16.72
CA THR A 184 11.87 6.54 -15.57
C THR A 184 12.12 8.03 -15.78
N GLU A 185 11.45 8.86 -14.98
CA GLU A 185 11.64 10.31 -15.04
C GLU A 185 13.12 10.69 -14.82
N GLY A 186 13.65 11.58 -15.65
CA GLY A 186 15.09 11.95 -15.65
C GLY A 186 16.00 11.03 -16.46
N TYR A 187 15.47 9.97 -17.07
CA TYR A 187 16.20 9.05 -17.94
C TYR A 187 15.68 9.09 -19.37
N SER A 188 16.56 8.79 -20.32
CA SER A 188 16.24 8.65 -21.74
C SER A 188 17.01 7.49 -22.37
N LEU A 189 16.56 7.05 -23.54
CA LEU A 189 17.24 6.01 -24.30
C LEU A 189 18.62 6.49 -24.73
N LEU A 190 19.63 5.67 -24.47
CA LEU A 190 20.97 5.91 -24.99
C LEU A 190 20.99 5.68 -26.51
N MET A 191 21.68 6.56 -27.25
CA MET A 191 21.78 6.47 -28.70
C MET A 191 22.36 5.11 -29.12
N GLY A 192 21.62 4.37 -29.95
CA GLY A 192 22.02 3.03 -30.41
C GLY A 192 21.85 1.91 -29.37
N SER A 193 21.13 2.14 -28.28
CA SER A 193 20.86 1.13 -27.24
C SER A 193 19.38 1.15 -26.80
N ASN A 194 18.94 0.05 -26.18
CA ASN A 194 17.64 -0.08 -25.53
C ASN A 194 17.68 0.23 -24.02
N LYS A 195 18.85 0.60 -23.50
CA LYS A 195 19.06 0.95 -22.09
C LYS A 195 18.73 2.41 -21.83
N CYS A 196 18.13 2.67 -20.66
CA CYS A 196 17.87 4.02 -20.20
C CYS A 196 19.08 4.56 -19.44
N GLY A 197 19.62 5.68 -19.92
CA GLY A 197 20.69 6.43 -19.28
C GLY A 197 20.18 7.75 -18.74
N GLN A 198 20.86 8.27 -17.73
CA GLN A 198 20.47 9.54 -17.13
C GLN A 198 20.72 10.68 -18.12
N CYS A 199 19.73 11.56 -18.26
CA CYS A 199 19.84 12.74 -19.09
C CYS A 199 20.98 13.61 -18.56
N HIS A 200 22.06 13.73 -19.33
CA HIS A 200 23.18 14.61 -18.99
C HIS A 200 22.79 16.08 -19.15
N ASN A 201 23.48 16.97 -18.43
CA ASN A 201 23.31 18.42 -18.51
C ASN A 201 23.33 18.93 -19.97
N ASN A 202 22.53 19.98 -20.25
CA ASN A 202 22.37 20.58 -21.59
C ASN A 202 23.69 20.84 -22.34
N TYR A 203 24.77 21.14 -21.62
CA TYR A 203 26.10 21.40 -22.22
C TYR A 203 26.68 20.18 -22.97
N MET A 204 26.49 18.97 -22.45
CA MET A 204 27.03 17.77 -23.09
C MET A 204 26.27 17.46 -24.38
N MET A 205 24.94 17.63 -24.36
CA MET A 205 24.10 17.47 -25.56
C MET A 205 24.51 18.44 -26.68
N ILE A 206 24.76 19.71 -26.34
CA ILE A 206 25.20 20.72 -27.31
C ILE A 206 26.55 20.33 -27.93
N ALA A 207 27.49 19.82 -27.13
CA ALA A 207 28.79 19.37 -27.64
C ALA A 207 28.66 18.21 -28.64
N TRP A 208 27.81 17.22 -28.34
CA TRP A 208 27.53 16.11 -29.26
C TRP A 208 26.91 16.58 -30.58
N ILE A 209 25.94 17.50 -30.54
CA ILE A 209 25.32 18.06 -31.76
C ILE A 209 26.37 18.76 -32.63
N ALA A 210 27.21 19.60 -32.02
CA ALA A 210 28.27 20.31 -32.74
C ALA A 210 29.28 19.33 -33.38
N LEU A 211 29.67 18.28 -32.66
CA LEU A 211 30.59 17.26 -33.17
C LEU A 211 30.00 16.53 -34.39
N PHE A 212 28.75 16.07 -34.31
CA PHE A 212 28.11 15.39 -35.45
C PHE A 212 27.94 16.32 -36.65
N ALA A 213 27.62 17.60 -36.44
CA ALA A 213 27.52 18.58 -37.51
C ALA A 213 28.86 18.79 -38.24
N VAL A 214 29.95 18.96 -37.48
CA VAL A 214 31.29 19.14 -38.05
C VAL A 214 31.76 17.90 -38.79
N MET A 215 31.56 16.71 -38.22
CA MET A 215 31.93 15.44 -38.86
C MET A 215 31.14 15.20 -40.14
N GLY A 216 29.86 15.57 -40.19
CA GLY A 216 29.04 15.50 -41.39
C GLY A 216 29.59 16.37 -42.53
N VAL A 217 29.95 17.62 -42.24
CA VAL A 217 30.55 18.53 -43.24
C VAL A 217 31.91 18.02 -43.71
N LEU A 218 32.77 17.58 -42.79
CA LEU A 218 34.09 17.02 -43.11
C LEU A 218 33.98 15.82 -44.06
N LEU A 219 33.02 14.93 -43.80
CA LEU A 219 32.79 13.74 -44.62
C LEU A 219 32.39 14.12 -46.05
N VAL A 220 31.50 15.11 -46.22
CA VAL A 220 31.10 15.61 -47.54
C VAL A 220 32.30 16.21 -48.30
N VAL A 221 33.14 17.02 -47.63
CA VAL A 221 34.34 17.59 -48.24
C VAL A 221 35.32 16.50 -48.68
N LEU A 222 35.52 15.47 -47.86
CA LEU A 222 36.39 14.33 -48.16
C LEU A 222 35.91 13.54 -49.39
N LEU A 223 34.60 13.30 -49.51
CA LEU A 223 34.01 12.61 -50.65
C LEU A 223 34.20 13.40 -51.96
N ILE A 224 34.05 14.73 -51.92
CA ILE A 224 34.31 15.61 -53.07
C ILE A 224 35.81 15.60 -53.44
N ALA A 225 36.70 15.75 -52.46
CA ALA A 225 38.13 15.83 -52.70
C ALA A 225 38.73 14.53 -53.26
N LEU A 226 38.20 13.38 -52.84
CA LEU A 226 38.59 12.06 -53.34
C LEU A 226 37.88 11.67 -54.65
N ASN A 227 36.97 12.53 -55.15
CA ASN A 227 36.18 12.29 -56.37
C ASN A 227 35.41 10.95 -56.33
N LEU A 228 34.92 10.59 -55.14
CA LEU A 228 34.14 9.37 -54.86
C LEU A 228 32.63 9.60 -55.00
N THR A 229 32.24 10.80 -55.43
CA THR A 229 30.87 11.25 -55.70
C THR A 229 30.80 11.70 -57.15
#